data_AF-A0A238X773-F1
#
_entry.id   AF-A0A238X773-F1
#
_cell.length_a   1.000
_cell.length_b   1.000
_cell.length_c   1.000
_cell.angle_alpha   90.00
_cell.angle_beta   90.00
_cell.angle_gamma   90.00
#
_symmetry.space_group_name_H-M   'P 1'
#
loop_
_entity.id
_entity.type
_entity.pdbx_description
1 polymer ?
#
loop_
_entity_poly.entity_id
_entity_poly.type
_entity_poly.pdbx_seq_one_letter_code
_entity_poly.pdbx_strand_id
1 'polypeptide(L)' 'MAEADHMDEVDVNPGVHRATETDEEQILRELYGEPGADGIFRGHNENGEESPA' A
#
# COMPACT_ATOMS: atom_id res chain seq x y z
N MET A 1 -32.17 7.43 -17.53
CA MET A 1 -30.82 7.72 -17.00
C MET A 1 -31.05 8.01 -15.53
N ALA A 2 -30.55 7.16 -14.64
CA ALA A 2 -30.85 7.21 -13.20
C ALA A 2 -29.58 7.25 -12.33
N GLU A 3 -28.46 6.70 -12.82
CA GLU A 3 -27.19 6.73 -12.07
C GLU A 3 -26.54 8.12 -11.98
N ALA A 4 -26.81 9.02 -12.92
CA ALA A 4 -26.21 10.36 -12.94
C ALA A 4 -26.77 11.30 -11.86
N ASP A 5 -28.00 11.07 -11.40
CA ASP A 5 -28.69 11.92 -10.41
C ASP A 5 -28.22 11.66 -8.96
N HIS A 6 -27.39 10.63 -8.76
CA HIS A 6 -26.86 10.23 -7.45
C HIS A 6 -25.34 10.45 -7.33
N MET A 7 -24.69 11.04 -8.34
CA MET A 7 -23.24 11.28 -8.35
C MET A 7 -22.80 12.29 -7.27
N ASP A 8 -23.74 13.06 -6.75
CA ASP A 8 -23.58 14.05 -5.69
C ASP A 8 -23.91 13.48 -4.29
N GLU A 9 -24.36 12.22 -4.21
CA GLU A 9 -24.51 11.48 -2.95
C GLU A 9 -23.16 10.91 -2.51
N VAL A 10 -22.33 11.77 -1.90
CA VAL A 10 -21.10 11.32 -1.24
C VAL A 10 -21.48 10.73 0.12
N ASP A 11 -21.30 9.42 0.30
CA ASP A 11 -21.41 8.78 1.63
C ASP A 11 -20.33 9.37 2.54
N VAL A 12 -20.76 10.25 3.46
CA VAL A 12 -19.89 10.90 4.44
C VAL A 12 -19.62 9.92 5.57
N ASN A 13 -18.89 8.86 5.28
CA ASN A 13 -18.43 7.95 6.32
C ASN A 13 -17.35 8.67 7.15
N PRO A 14 -17.58 8.99 8.44
CA PRO A 14 -16.62 9.75 9.25
C PRO A 14 -15.31 8.99 9.51
N GLY A 15 -15.29 7.69 9.21
CA GLY A 15 -14.11 6.83 9.27
C GLY A 15 -13.23 6.86 8.01
N VAL A 16 -13.61 7.56 6.94
CA VAL A 16 -12.81 7.60 5.68
C VAL A 16 -11.44 8.24 5.87
N HIS A 17 -11.29 9.10 6.89
CA HIS A 17 -10.01 9.73 7.24
C HIS A 17 -9.25 8.97 8.33
N ARG A 18 -9.84 7.89 8.86
CA ARG A 18 -9.13 7.02 9.79
C ARG A 18 -8.34 6.01 8.96
N ALA A 19 -7.02 5.93 9.21
CA ALA A 19 -6.22 4.84 8.66
C ALA A 19 -6.85 3.51 9.08
N THR A 20 -7.35 2.76 8.10
CA THR A 20 -7.92 1.42 8.28
C THR A 20 -6.84 0.35 8.28
N GLU A 21 -5.67 0.70 7.77
CA GLU A 21 -4.53 -0.20 7.57
C GLU A 21 -3.34 0.30 8.39
N THR A 22 -2.47 -0.64 8.76
CA THR A 22 -1.18 -0.34 9.35
C THR A 22 -0.34 0.46 8.35
N ASP A 23 0.57 1.28 8.87
CA ASP A 23 1.50 2.03 8.03
C ASP A 23 2.21 1.12 7.02
N GLU A 24 2.17 1.53 5.75
CA GLU A 24 2.70 0.74 4.64
C GLU A 24 4.19 0.41 4.85
N GLU A 25 4.97 1.35 5.37
CA GLU A 25 6.40 1.13 5.62
C GLU A 25 6.62 0.05 6.68
N GLN A 26 5.79 0.04 7.73
CA GLN A 26 5.86 -1.00 8.75
C GLN A 26 5.55 -2.39 8.18
N ILE A 27 4.52 -2.50 7.34
CA ILE A 27 4.15 -3.76 6.68
C ILE A 27 5.28 -4.22 5.75
N LEU A 28 5.83 -3.30 4.94
CA LEU A 28 6.91 -3.61 4.01
C LEU A 28 8.17 -4.09 4.73
N ARG A 29 8.51 -3.48 5.88
CA ARG A 29 9.63 -3.94 6.72
C ARG A 29 9.40 -5.33 7.32
N GLU A 30 8.17 -5.62 7.74
CA GLU A 30 7.82 -6.94 8.27
C GLU A 30 7.93 -8.04 7.20
N LEU A 31 7.47 -7.75 5.98
CA LEU A 31 7.43 -8.72 4.89
C LEU A 31 8.77 -8.90 4.17
N TYR A 32 9.51 -7.82 3.97
CA TYR A 32 10.69 -7.80 3.10
C TYR A 32 11.99 -7.43 3.81
N GLY A 33 11.93 -7.00 5.07
CA GLY A 33 13.09 -6.49 5.80
C GLY A 33 13.39 -5.03 5.49
N GLU A 34 14.63 -4.59 5.75
CA GLU A 34 15.01 -3.20 5.47
C GLU A 34 15.09 -2.91 3.97
N PRO A 35 14.69 -1.70 3.53
CA PRO A 35 14.80 -1.31 2.13
C PRO A 35 16.27 -1.21 1.70
N GLY A 36 16.51 -1.35 0.40
CA GLY A 36 17.82 -1.07 -0.20
C GLY A 36 18.25 0.38 -0.06
N ALA A 37 19.49 0.69 -0.45
CA ALA A 37 20.01 2.06 -0.45
C ALA A 37 19.23 3.04 -1.36
N ASP A 38 18.45 2.49 -2.28
CA ASP A 38 17.52 3.19 -3.17
C ASP A 38 16.09 3.31 -2.59
N GLY A 39 15.85 2.82 -1.38
CA GLY A 39 14.54 2.81 -0.73
C GLY A 39 13.62 1.68 -1.18
N ILE A 40 14.09 0.75 -2.03
CA ILE A 40 13.25 -0.32 -2.58
C ILE A 40 13.31 -1.56 -1.70
N PHE A 41 12.14 -2.05 -1.29
CA PHE A 41 11.98 -3.33 -0.61
C PHE A 41 12.06 -4.46 -1.63
N ARG A 42 13.18 -5.19 -1.61
CA ARG A 42 13.37 -6.43 -2.36
C ARG A 42 13.39 -7.52 -1.30
N GLY A 43 12.40 -8.42 -1.31
CA GLY A 43 12.31 -9.46 -0.29
C GLY A 43 13.61 -10.19 -0.08
N HIS A 44 13.82 -10.69 1.14
CA HIS A 44 15.00 -11.47 1.47
C HIS A 44 15.04 -12.73 0.60
N ASN A 45 15.67 -12.63 -0.57
CA ASN A 45 16.00 -13.78 -1.38
C ASN A 45 17.03 -14.55 -0.57
N GLU A 46 16.61 -15.63 0.08
CA GLU A 46 17.47 -16.60 0.74
C GLU A 46 18.52 -17.22 -0.21
N ASN A 47 18.48 -16.87 -1.50
CA ASN A 47 19.51 -17.09 -2.51
C ASN A 47 19.81 -15.74 -3.18
N GLY A 48 21.02 -15.19 -3.02
CA GLY A 48 21.44 -13.87 -3.50
C GLY A 48 21.50 -13.69 -5.03
N GLU A 49 20.42 -13.99 -5.73
CA GLU A 49 20.26 -13.78 -7.16
C GLU A 49 19.51 -12.46 -7.38
N GLU A 50 20.21 -11.54 -8.03
CA GLU A 50 19.67 -10.26 -8.50
C GLU A 50 18.57 -10.54 -9.54
N SER A 51 17.35 -10.08 -9.28
CA SER A 51 16.28 -10.13 -10.29
C SER A 51 16.66 -9.19 -11.45
N PRO A 52 16.72 -9.66 -12.71
CA PRO A 52 17.11 -8.82 -13.83
C PRO A 52 16.06 -7.75 -14.13
N ALA A 53 16.55 -6.58 -14.56
CA ALA A 53 15.80 -5.39 -14.96
C ALA A 53 14.91 -5.58 -16.20
#